data_AF-A0A8T5R9R0-F1
#
_entry.id   AF-A0A8T5R9R0-F1
#
_cell.length_a   1.000
_cell.length_b   1.000
_cell.length_c   1.000
_cell.angle_alpha   90.00
_cell.angle_beta   90.00
_cell.angle_gamma   90.00
#
_symmetry.space_group_name_H-M   'P 1'
#
loop_
_entity.id
_entity.type
_entity.pdbx_description
1 polymer ?
#
loop_
_entity_poly.entity_id
_entity_poly.type
_entity_poly.pdbx_seq_one_letter_code
_entity_poly.pdbx_strand_id
1 'polypeptide(L)'
;MKITLNPNTIYQKILQNKINRIEGIEFLISIIEKSDTTSARLESLKILYSLKIRDQIVFKTLENCIISDEFEEIRIISAKNVLENYLYIGEKCLEWALLNDKSSRLLKVLGEMLYDQKIDRYKTLYTVYLQRLEKIAERFEVVSEEVPFLLDIEFNLDIYNSFNWNSNSKLIYDDDIMFKIQDQHVSELSISLRDQIPSSINLLKNLSNLNLSCNNLTDLPNTLSDLTNLENLDLSWNDFKIVPYVLNDLKSIKKINFQNNYIQK
;
A
#
# COMPACT_ATOMS: atom_id res chain seq x y z
N MET A 1 0.78 40.22 -10.40
CA MET A 1 1.68 39.08 -10.71
C MET A 1 1.67 38.14 -9.51
N LYS A 2 0.96 37.00 -9.59
CA LYS A 2 1.15 35.91 -8.61
C LYS A 2 2.56 35.40 -8.85
N ILE A 3 3.51 35.71 -7.97
CA ILE A 3 4.76 34.97 -7.92
C ILE A 3 4.35 33.58 -7.46
N THR A 4 4.18 32.65 -8.40
CA THR A 4 4.03 31.23 -8.10
C THR A 4 5.36 30.78 -7.51
N LEU A 5 5.47 30.90 -6.18
CA LEU A 5 6.62 30.42 -5.43
C LEU A 5 6.68 28.90 -5.61
N ASN A 6 7.69 28.44 -6.35
CA ASN A 6 7.94 27.03 -6.55
C ASN A 6 8.48 26.41 -5.24
N PRO A 7 7.90 25.30 -4.73
CA PRO A 7 8.32 24.69 -3.47
C PRO A 7 9.82 24.36 -3.40
N ASN A 8 10.37 23.79 -4.46
CA ASN A 8 11.81 23.48 -4.53
C ASN A 8 12.67 24.75 -4.46
N THR A 9 12.22 25.84 -5.08
CA THR A 9 12.93 27.12 -4.97
C THR A 9 12.91 27.66 -3.54
N ILE A 10 11.80 27.52 -2.81
CA ILE A 10 11.72 27.88 -1.39
C ILE A 10 12.71 27.01 -0.59
N TYR A 11 12.69 25.69 -0.81
CA TYR A 11 13.57 24.76 -0.10
C TYR A 11 15.05 25.10 -0.32
N GLN A 12 15.47 25.35 -1.55
CA GLN A 12 16.84 25.76 -1.86
C GLN A 12 17.21 27.08 -1.19
N LYS A 13 16.29 28.05 -1.13
CA LYS A 13 16.52 29.30 -0.41
C LYS A 13 16.66 29.09 1.10
N ILE A 14 15.89 28.18 1.71
CA ILE A 14 16.05 27.79 3.12
C ILE A 14 17.45 27.21 3.34
N LEU A 15 17.85 26.22 2.53
CA LEU A 15 19.16 25.56 2.67
C LEU A 15 20.34 26.51 2.49
N GLN A 16 20.19 27.50 1.61
CA GLN A 16 21.21 28.52 1.34
C GLN A 16 21.15 29.71 2.33
N ASN A 17 20.29 29.65 3.36
CA ASN A 17 20.03 30.74 4.31
C ASN A 17 19.66 32.08 3.62
N LYS A 18 19.05 32.03 2.43
CA LYS A 18 18.60 33.20 1.68
C LYS A 18 17.26 33.74 2.17
N ILE A 19 16.48 32.90 2.85
CA ILE A 19 15.27 33.27 3.58
C ILE A 19 15.31 32.60 4.95
N ASN A 20 14.59 33.17 5.92
CA ASN A 20 14.45 32.54 7.23
C ASN A 20 13.70 31.20 7.08
N ARG A 21 14.08 30.19 7.88
CA ARG A 21 13.38 28.91 7.97
C ARG A 21 11.89 29.08 8.30
N ILE A 22 11.53 29.98 9.22
CA ILE A 22 10.12 30.25 9.59
C ILE A 22 9.35 30.79 8.39
N GLU A 23 9.89 31.83 7.75
CA GLU A 23 9.32 32.44 6.54
C GLU A 23 9.17 31.40 5.40
N GLY A 24 10.18 30.56 5.21
CA GLY A 24 10.12 29.46 4.25
C GLY A 24 9.01 28.45 4.55
N ILE A 25 8.80 28.10 5.83
CA ILE A 25 7.71 27.22 6.26
C ILE A 25 6.35 27.87 6.00
N GLU A 26 6.18 29.16 6.30
CA GLU A 26 4.94 29.91 6.03
C GLU A 26 4.61 29.92 4.53
N PHE A 27 5.61 30.09 3.65
CA PHE A 27 5.40 29.98 2.21
C PHE A 27 4.95 28.58 1.79
N LEU A 28 5.56 27.52 2.35
CA LEU A 28 5.17 26.14 2.04
C LEU A 28 3.75 25.84 2.52
N ILE A 29 3.37 26.27 3.72
CA ILE A 29 1.99 26.16 4.24
C ILE A 29 1.02 26.88 3.32
N SER A 30 1.33 28.13 2.93
CA SER A 30 0.46 28.89 2.03
C SER A 30 0.28 28.20 0.67
N ILE A 31 1.28 27.47 0.17
CA ILE A 31 1.14 26.68 -1.05
C ILE A 31 0.22 25.47 -0.81
N ILE A 32 0.38 24.77 0.32
CA ILE A 32 -0.45 23.61 0.67
C ILE A 32 -1.93 23.99 0.77
N GLU A 33 -2.24 25.15 1.35
CA GLU A 33 -3.62 25.58 1.59
C GLU A 33 -4.30 26.23 0.38
N LYS A 34 -3.53 26.91 -0.49
CA LYS A 34 -4.09 27.83 -1.51
C LYS A 34 -3.74 27.47 -2.95
N SER A 35 -2.88 26.48 -3.18
CA SER A 35 -2.51 26.09 -4.54
C SER A 35 -3.61 25.26 -5.18
N ASP A 36 -3.96 25.60 -6.43
CA ASP A 36 -4.86 24.80 -7.25
C ASP A 36 -4.16 23.54 -7.81
N THR A 37 -2.84 23.41 -7.67
CA THR A 37 -2.06 22.29 -8.20
C THR A 37 -1.65 21.29 -7.11
N THR A 38 -2.12 20.04 -7.24
CA THR A 38 -1.77 18.93 -6.33
C THR A 38 -0.27 18.68 -6.28
N SER A 39 0.45 18.84 -7.39
CA SER A 39 1.90 18.67 -7.47
C SER A 39 2.66 19.63 -6.54
N ALA A 40 2.32 20.92 -6.55
CA ALA A 40 2.98 21.90 -5.69
C ALA A 40 2.67 21.65 -4.21
N ARG A 41 1.44 21.24 -3.89
CA ARG A 41 1.04 20.86 -2.52
C ARG A 41 1.84 19.65 -2.04
N LEU A 42 1.94 18.61 -2.87
CA LEU A 42 2.69 17.39 -2.57
C LEU A 42 4.19 17.66 -2.39
N GLU A 43 4.79 18.49 -3.25
CA GLU A 43 6.20 18.91 -3.10
C GLU A 43 6.42 19.66 -1.79
N SER A 44 5.54 20.61 -1.45
CA SER A 44 5.62 21.34 -0.18
C SER A 44 5.55 20.42 1.03
N LEU A 45 4.65 19.44 1.04
CA LEU A 45 4.53 18.46 2.13
C LEU A 45 5.77 17.58 2.26
N LYS A 46 6.35 17.14 1.13
CA LYS A 46 7.62 16.38 1.12
C LYS A 46 8.77 17.20 1.69
N ILE A 47 8.84 18.49 1.39
CA ILE A 47 9.84 19.40 1.95
C ILE A 47 9.64 19.58 3.46
N LEU A 48 8.39 19.78 3.92
CA LEU A 48 8.10 19.88 5.35
C LEU A 48 8.49 18.59 6.10
N TYR A 49 8.24 17.43 5.49
CA TYR A 49 8.66 16.13 6.00
C TYR A 49 10.18 16.00 6.09
N SER A 50 10.93 16.36 5.03
CA SER A 50 12.40 16.28 5.04
C SER A 50 13.05 17.24 6.04
N LEU A 51 12.40 18.37 6.30
CA LEU A 51 12.85 19.37 7.28
C LEU A 51 12.63 18.95 8.74
N LYS A 52 11.90 17.85 9.00
CA LYS A 52 11.56 17.33 10.35
C LYS A 52 11.04 18.43 11.29
N ILE A 53 10.14 19.26 10.79
CA ILE A 53 9.57 20.37 11.55
C ILE A 53 8.70 19.82 12.69
N ARG A 54 8.72 20.50 13.84
CA ARG A 54 7.83 20.28 14.97
C ARG A 54 7.19 21.60 15.38
N ASP A 55 6.22 22.01 14.58
CA ASP A 55 5.51 23.29 14.71
C ASP A 55 3.99 23.05 14.71
N GLN A 56 3.26 23.80 15.56
CA GLN A 56 1.83 23.60 15.74
C GLN A 56 1.00 23.98 14.51
N ILE A 57 1.42 25.00 13.76
CA ILE A 57 0.75 25.44 12.53
C ILE A 57 0.97 24.39 11.43
N VAL A 58 2.20 23.87 11.32
CA VAL A 58 2.50 22.75 10.43
C VAL A 58 1.65 21.53 10.78
N PHE A 59 1.59 21.16 12.07
CA PHE A 59 0.71 20.06 12.50
C PHE A 59 -0.73 20.28 12.06
N LYS A 60 -1.30 21.46 12.30
CA LYS A 60 -2.69 21.74 11.94
C LYS A 60 -2.93 21.66 10.43
N THR A 61 -1.96 22.10 9.64
CA THR A 61 -1.98 21.97 8.18
C THR A 61 -2.01 20.50 7.76
N LEU A 62 -1.14 19.67 8.34
CA LEU A 62 -1.08 18.23 8.08
C LEU A 62 -2.37 17.52 8.51
N GLU A 63 -2.90 17.85 9.70
CA GLU A 63 -4.15 17.29 10.21
C GLU A 63 -5.33 17.58 9.27
N ASN A 64 -5.46 18.82 8.79
CA ASN A 64 -6.50 19.18 7.83
C ASN A 64 -6.36 18.39 6.52
N CYS A 65 -5.12 18.21 6.04
CA CYS A 65 -4.84 17.39 4.86
C CYS A 65 -5.31 15.95 5.08
N ILE A 66 -4.94 15.32 6.21
CA ILE A 66 -5.35 13.93 6.52
C ILE A 66 -6.87 13.79 6.54
N ILE A 67 -7.59 14.72 7.16
CA ILE A 67 -9.03 14.56 7.42
C ILE A 67 -9.88 14.86 6.18
N SER A 68 -9.47 15.83 5.35
CA SER A 68 -10.39 16.43 4.38
C SER A 68 -9.87 16.55 2.96
N ASP A 69 -8.60 16.20 2.70
CA ASP A 69 -8.08 16.32 1.35
C ASP A 69 -8.69 15.27 0.41
N GLU A 70 -9.06 15.68 -0.80
CA GLU A 70 -9.63 14.77 -1.80
C GLU A 70 -8.56 13.83 -2.38
N PHE A 71 -7.29 14.28 -2.44
CA PHE A 71 -6.20 13.53 -3.05
C PHE A 71 -5.52 12.60 -2.04
N GLU A 72 -5.53 11.30 -2.32
CA GLU A 72 -4.95 10.31 -1.40
C GLU A 72 -3.45 10.51 -1.17
N GLU A 73 -2.68 10.97 -2.15
CA GLU A 73 -1.24 11.18 -2.00
C GLU A 73 -0.93 12.29 -1.00
N ILE A 74 -1.79 13.31 -0.94
CA ILE A 74 -1.72 14.40 0.03
C ILE A 74 -2.03 13.88 1.43
N ARG A 75 -3.08 13.06 1.58
CA ARG A 75 -3.41 12.40 2.85
C ARG A 75 -2.28 11.49 3.32
N ILE A 76 -1.73 10.67 2.42
CA ILE A 76 -0.63 9.73 2.70
C ILE A 76 0.60 10.49 3.22
N ILE A 77 1.14 11.45 2.46
CA ILE A 77 2.37 12.16 2.90
C ILE A 77 2.15 12.90 4.22
N SER A 78 0.94 13.41 4.45
CA SER A 78 0.60 14.12 5.67
C SER A 78 0.52 13.16 6.87
N ALA A 79 -0.13 12.01 6.70
CA ALA A 79 -0.20 10.96 7.72
C ALA A 79 1.19 10.41 8.07
N LYS A 80 2.05 10.15 7.08
CA LYS A 80 3.45 9.77 7.31
C LYS A 80 4.20 10.80 8.16
N ASN A 81 4.04 12.08 7.82
CA ASN A 81 4.69 13.17 8.53
C ASN A 81 4.19 13.28 9.98
N VAL A 82 2.87 13.16 10.19
CA VAL A 82 2.29 13.16 11.54
C VAL A 82 2.77 11.97 12.36
N LEU A 83 2.78 10.76 11.78
CA LEU A 83 3.20 9.53 12.46
C LEU A 83 4.65 9.63 12.96
N GLU A 84 5.56 10.18 12.15
CA GLU A 84 6.97 10.27 12.52
C GLU A 84 7.27 11.46 13.44
N ASN A 85 6.78 12.65 13.08
CA ASN A 85 7.20 13.92 13.69
C ASN A 85 6.24 14.46 14.75
N TYR A 86 4.97 14.03 14.76
CA TYR A 86 3.90 14.60 15.59
C TYR A 86 3.06 13.58 16.36
N LEU A 87 3.51 12.31 16.47
CA LEU A 87 2.71 11.23 17.05
C LEU A 87 1.98 11.58 18.36
N TYR A 88 2.66 12.27 19.28
CA TYR A 88 2.12 12.63 20.60
C TYR A 88 0.82 13.45 20.52
N ILE A 89 0.68 14.30 19.50
CA ILE A 89 -0.53 15.13 19.30
C ILE A 89 -1.40 14.64 18.14
N GLY A 90 -0.84 13.83 17.24
CA GLY A 90 -1.48 13.37 16.01
C GLY A 90 -2.16 12.01 16.08
N GLU A 91 -2.15 11.35 17.24
CA GLU A 91 -2.72 10.00 17.38
C GLU A 91 -4.19 9.95 16.93
N LYS A 92 -5.02 10.93 17.33
CA LYS A 92 -6.45 10.96 16.99
C LYS A 92 -6.72 11.13 15.50
N CYS A 93 -5.95 11.95 14.79
CA CYS A 93 -6.17 12.14 13.36
C CYS A 93 -5.69 10.93 12.55
N LEU A 94 -4.64 10.24 13.02
CA LEU A 94 -4.18 8.97 12.45
C LEU A 94 -5.18 7.84 12.73
N GLU A 95 -5.74 7.75 13.93
CA GLU A 95 -6.82 6.81 14.27
C GLU A 95 -8.04 7.03 13.35
N TRP A 96 -8.44 8.29 13.16
CA TRP A 96 -9.53 8.62 12.23
C TRP A 96 -9.22 8.15 10.81
N ALA A 97 -8.00 8.39 10.32
CA ALA A 97 -7.58 7.98 8.98
C ALA A 97 -7.60 6.45 8.82
N LEU A 98 -7.07 5.71 9.79
CA LEU A 98 -7.10 4.24 9.78
C LEU A 98 -8.53 3.69 9.71
N LEU A 99 -9.45 4.29 10.46
CA LEU A 99 -10.83 3.77 10.57
C LEU A 99 -11.74 4.19 9.40
N ASN A 100 -11.53 5.38 8.83
CA ASN A 100 -12.52 6.03 7.96
C ASN A 100 -12.01 6.36 6.55
N ASP A 101 -10.70 6.38 6.31
CA ASP A 101 -10.20 6.65 4.97
C ASP A 101 -10.56 5.48 4.03
N LYS A 102 -10.85 5.82 2.77
CA LYS A 102 -11.23 4.88 1.72
C LYS A 102 -10.04 4.38 0.91
N SER A 103 -8.90 5.08 0.98
CA SER A 103 -7.71 4.72 0.23
C SER A 103 -7.08 3.45 0.82
N SER A 104 -7.12 2.35 0.05
CA SER A 104 -6.40 1.11 0.35
C SER A 104 -4.90 1.36 0.46
N ARG A 105 -4.37 2.26 -0.37
CA ARG A 105 -2.97 2.69 -0.36
C ARG A 105 -2.59 3.41 0.93
N LEU A 106 -3.44 4.30 1.45
CA LEU A 106 -3.19 4.95 2.73
C LEU A 106 -3.16 3.94 3.87
N LEU A 107 -4.15 3.04 3.90
CA LEU A 107 -4.23 2.01 4.93
C LEU A 107 -3.00 1.09 4.89
N LYS A 108 -2.58 0.67 3.69
CA LYS A 108 -1.34 -0.10 3.47
C LYS A 108 -0.13 0.62 4.04
N VAL A 109 0.12 1.86 3.60
CA VAL A 109 1.32 2.62 3.98
C VAL A 109 1.38 2.85 5.49
N LEU A 110 0.26 3.19 6.12
CA LEU A 110 0.22 3.32 7.57
C LEU A 110 0.43 1.97 8.27
N GLY A 111 -0.19 0.89 7.78
CA GLY A 111 0.02 -0.46 8.29
C GLY A 111 1.49 -0.87 8.31
N GLU A 112 2.19 -0.67 7.20
CA GLU A 112 3.64 -0.96 7.08
C GLU A 112 4.48 -0.14 8.06
N MET A 113 4.15 1.14 8.27
CA MET A 113 4.87 2.00 9.21
C MET A 113 4.58 1.69 10.68
N LEU A 114 3.38 1.20 10.97
CA LEU A 114 2.97 0.76 12.31
C LEU A 114 3.52 -0.62 12.66
N TYR A 115 3.77 -1.46 11.64
CA TYR A 115 4.39 -2.77 11.76
C TYR A 115 5.90 -2.66 12.04
N ASP A 116 6.25 -2.22 13.26
CA ASP A 116 7.58 -2.36 13.81
C ASP A 116 7.52 -3.12 15.13
N GLN A 117 7.91 -4.41 15.08
CA GLN A 117 7.89 -5.33 16.22
C GLN A 117 8.81 -4.92 17.38
N LYS A 118 9.64 -3.88 17.21
CA LYS A 118 10.61 -3.45 18.23
C LYS A 118 10.20 -2.19 18.99
N ILE A 119 9.05 -1.58 18.66
CA ILE A 119 8.71 -0.25 19.14
C ILE A 119 7.28 -0.22 19.73
N ASP A 120 7.18 -0.19 21.07
CA ASP A 120 5.91 0.02 21.80
C ASP A 120 5.20 1.34 21.45
N ARG A 121 5.94 2.31 20.88
CA ARG A 121 5.46 3.65 20.53
C ARG A 121 4.19 3.65 19.67
N TYR A 122 4.00 2.65 18.79
CA TYR A 122 2.87 2.60 17.86
C TYR A 122 1.76 1.63 18.28
N LYS A 123 1.87 1.01 19.46
CA LYS A 123 1.00 -0.09 19.88
C LYS A 123 -0.50 0.24 19.78
N THR A 124 -0.92 1.43 20.25
CA THR A 124 -2.32 1.84 20.19
C THR A 124 -2.83 1.95 18.75
N LEU A 125 -2.11 2.67 17.88
CA LEU A 125 -2.47 2.81 16.47
C LEU A 125 -2.42 1.49 15.72
N TYR A 126 -1.48 0.60 16.06
CA TYR A 126 -1.41 -0.73 15.49
C TYR A 126 -2.64 -1.57 15.88
N THR A 127 -3.13 -1.46 17.12
CA THR A 127 -4.41 -2.08 17.52
C THR A 127 -5.58 -1.54 16.69
N VAL A 128 -5.65 -0.22 16.45
CA VAL A 128 -6.68 0.38 15.58
C VAL A 128 -6.56 -0.14 14.15
N TYR A 129 -5.35 -0.25 13.63
CA TYR A 129 -5.09 -0.82 12.31
C TYR A 129 -5.59 -2.27 12.21
N LEU A 130 -5.29 -3.12 13.20
CA LEU A 130 -5.79 -4.50 13.23
C LEU A 130 -7.32 -4.56 13.27
N GLN A 131 -7.98 -3.72 14.07
CA GLN A 131 -9.44 -3.61 14.08
C GLN A 131 -10.02 -3.21 12.72
N ARG A 132 -9.31 -2.35 11.97
CA ARG A 132 -9.70 -2.01 10.60
C ARG A 132 -9.56 -3.22 9.67
N LEU A 133 -8.48 -3.98 9.79
CA LEU A 133 -8.28 -5.20 9.00
C LEU A 133 -9.38 -6.22 9.28
N GLU A 134 -9.75 -6.46 10.55
CA GLU A 134 -10.84 -7.35 10.94
C GLU A 134 -12.17 -6.98 10.25
N LYS A 135 -12.55 -5.69 10.25
CA LYS A 135 -13.76 -5.23 9.56
C LYS A 135 -13.72 -5.44 8.04
N ILE A 136 -12.54 -5.31 7.43
CA ILE A 136 -12.35 -5.58 6.00
C ILE A 136 -12.46 -7.08 5.74
N ALA A 137 -11.81 -7.89 6.59
CA ALA A 137 -11.86 -9.35 6.53
C ALA A 137 -13.29 -9.89 6.62
N GLU A 138 -14.07 -9.43 7.61
CA GLU A 138 -15.49 -9.76 7.76
C GLU A 138 -16.29 -9.42 6.49
N ARG A 139 -16.01 -8.25 5.89
CA ARG A 139 -16.67 -7.82 4.67
C ARG A 139 -16.36 -8.73 3.48
N PHE A 140 -15.13 -9.21 3.36
CA PHE A 140 -14.70 -10.03 2.21
C PHE A 140 -14.68 -11.53 2.50
N GLU A 141 -15.15 -11.95 3.67
CA GLU A 141 -15.13 -13.34 4.14
C GLU A 141 -13.72 -13.96 4.08
N VAL A 142 -12.69 -13.18 4.40
CA VAL A 142 -11.31 -13.65 4.54
C VAL A 142 -10.83 -13.45 5.97
N VAL A 143 -9.78 -14.13 6.39
CA VAL A 143 -9.10 -13.83 7.66
C VAL A 143 -8.34 -12.49 7.57
N SER A 144 -8.25 -11.78 8.70
CA SER A 144 -7.64 -10.43 8.78
C SER A 144 -6.18 -10.40 8.31
N GLU A 145 -5.47 -11.52 8.47
CA GLU A 145 -4.08 -11.73 8.12
C GLU A 145 -3.84 -11.74 6.60
N GLU A 146 -4.87 -12.02 5.80
CA GLU A 146 -4.79 -11.99 4.33
C GLU A 146 -5.13 -10.61 3.75
N VAL A 147 -5.76 -9.72 4.54
CA VAL A 147 -6.13 -8.37 4.10
C VAL A 147 -4.93 -7.54 3.62
N PRO A 148 -3.74 -7.56 4.26
CA PRO A 148 -2.58 -6.84 3.75
C PRO A 148 -2.20 -7.22 2.31
N PHE A 149 -2.39 -8.48 1.91
CA PHE A 149 -2.19 -8.89 0.52
C PHE A 149 -3.21 -8.22 -0.42
N LEU A 150 -4.48 -8.13 0.00
CA LEU A 150 -5.51 -7.40 -0.77
C LEU A 150 -5.14 -5.91 -0.93
N LEU A 151 -4.61 -5.27 0.11
CA LEU A 151 -4.15 -3.89 0.01
C LEU A 151 -2.94 -3.76 -0.94
N ASP A 152 -2.04 -4.74 -0.95
CA ASP A 152 -0.86 -4.77 -1.81
C ASP A 152 -1.17 -4.90 -3.30
N ILE A 153 -2.25 -5.60 -3.64
CA ILE A 153 -2.74 -5.69 -5.01
C ILE A 153 -3.66 -4.51 -5.38
N GLU A 154 -3.75 -3.48 -4.54
CA GLU A 154 -4.63 -2.31 -4.71
C GLU A 154 -6.10 -2.68 -4.87
N PHE A 155 -6.53 -3.73 -4.14
CA PHE A 155 -7.89 -4.21 -4.18
C PHE A 155 -8.87 -3.10 -3.79
N ASN A 156 -9.89 -2.85 -4.63
CA ASN A 156 -10.89 -1.83 -4.37
C ASN A 156 -11.87 -2.33 -3.32
N LEU A 157 -11.70 -1.82 -2.10
CA LEU A 157 -12.49 -2.17 -0.93
C LEU A 157 -13.97 -1.74 -1.06
N ASP A 158 -14.35 -0.88 -2.00
CA ASP A 158 -15.71 -0.37 -2.10
C ASP A 158 -16.65 -1.22 -2.96
N ILE A 159 -16.14 -2.11 -3.83
CA ILE A 159 -16.96 -2.78 -4.86
C ILE A 159 -17.63 -4.09 -4.39
N TYR A 160 -17.97 -4.22 -3.11
CA TYR A 160 -18.52 -5.47 -2.56
C TYR A 160 -19.72 -6.04 -3.36
N ASN A 161 -20.59 -5.16 -3.87
CA ASN A 161 -21.80 -5.59 -4.58
C ASN A 161 -21.55 -5.99 -6.05
N SER A 162 -20.35 -5.79 -6.61
CA SER A 162 -20.01 -6.30 -7.94
C SER A 162 -19.46 -7.73 -7.90
N PHE A 163 -19.23 -8.28 -6.71
CA PHE A 163 -18.82 -9.67 -6.58
C PHE A 163 -19.99 -10.58 -6.92
N ASN A 164 -19.92 -11.17 -8.10
CA ASN A 164 -20.78 -12.30 -8.45
C ASN A 164 -20.28 -13.51 -7.65
N TRP A 165 -20.78 -13.65 -6.42
CA TRP A 165 -20.71 -14.89 -5.67
C TRP A 165 -21.46 -15.96 -6.46
N ASN A 166 -20.75 -16.67 -7.35
CA ASN A 166 -21.32 -17.89 -7.89
C ASN A 166 -21.40 -18.93 -6.76
N SER A 167 -22.23 -19.94 -6.94
CA SER A 167 -22.50 -21.01 -5.96
C SER A 167 -21.27 -21.81 -5.50
N ASN A 168 -20.07 -21.48 -5.99
CA ASN A 168 -18.79 -22.15 -5.69
C ASN A 168 -17.77 -21.23 -4.98
N SER A 169 -18.22 -20.13 -4.34
CA SER A 169 -17.36 -19.24 -3.55
C SER A 169 -16.20 -18.61 -4.35
N LYS A 170 -16.42 -18.36 -5.65
CA LYS A 170 -15.43 -17.67 -6.49
C LYS A 170 -15.70 -16.18 -6.46
N LEU A 171 -14.75 -15.41 -5.94
CA LEU A 171 -14.77 -13.96 -6.00
C LEU A 171 -14.02 -13.52 -7.27
N ILE A 172 -14.79 -13.00 -8.23
CA ILE A 172 -14.27 -12.46 -9.49
C ILE A 172 -14.05 -10.96 -9.27
N TYR A 173 -12.81 -10.48 -9.26
CA TYR A 173 -12.50 -9.04 -9.12
C TYR A 173 -11.90 -8.50 -10.43
N ASP A 174 -12.73 -7.82 -11.22
CA ASP A 174 -12.28 -7.18 -12.47
C ASP A 174 -11.72 -8.20 -13.49
N ASP A 175 -11.29 -7.72 -14.67
CA ASP A 175 -10.69 -8.55 -15.71
C ASP A 175 -9.32 -9.14 -15.27
N ASP A 176 -8.68 -8.57 -14.24
CA ASP A 176 -7.27 -8.83 -13.92
C ASP A 176 -6.98 -9.61 -12.64
N ILE A 177 -7.93 -9.75 -11.69
CA ILE A 177 -7.68 -10.47 -10.44
C ILE A 177 -8.84 -11.39 -10.08
N MET A 178 -8.54 -12.65 -9.86
CA MET A 178 -9.54 -13.64 -9.50
C MET A 178 -9.11 -14.33 -8.25
N PHE A 179 -9.99 -14.48 -7.27
CA PHE A 179 -9.71 -15.36 -6.15
C PHE A 179 -10.89 -16.23 -5.79
N LYS A 180 -10.59 -17.34 -5.14
CA LYS A 180 -11.60 -18.22 -4.59
C LYS A 180 -11.39 -18.31 -3.10
N ILE A 181 -12.46 -18.04 -2.37
CA ILE A 181 -12.44 -18.11 -0.92
C ILE A 181 -13.00 -19.46 -0.49
N GLN A 182 -12.26 -20.17 0.33
CA GLN A 182 -12.69 -21.40 0.96
C GLN A 182 -12.33 -21.35 2.44
N ASP A 183 -13.30 -21.63 3.32
CA ASP A 183 -13.09 -21.64 4.77
C ASP A 183 -12.44 -20.35 5.30
N GLN A 184 -12.86 -19.20 4.76
CA GLN A 184 -12.32 -17.85 5.05
C GLN A 184 -10.87 -17.60 4.59
N HIS A 185 -10.36 -18.40 3.67
CA HIS A 185 -9.02 -18.21 3.11
C HIS A 185 -9.03 -18.14 1.59
N VAL A 186 -8.10 -17.35 1.04
CA VAL A 186 -7.80 -17.39 -0.40
C VAL A 186 -7.17 -18.74 -0.76
N SER A 187 -7.93 -19.57 -1.45
CA SER A 187 -7.57 -20.94 -1.86
C SER A 187 -7.06 -21.03 -3.30
N GLU A 188 -7.54 -20.15 -4.17
CA GLU A 188 -7.09 -20.00 -5.55
C GLU A 188 -6.94 -18.51 -5.86
N LEU A 189 -5.92 -18.16 -6.64
CA LEU A 189 -5.62 -16.78 -7.02
C LEU A 189 -5.14 -16.73 -8.47
N SER A 190 -5.69 -15.80 -9.25
CA SER A 190 -5.21 -15.42 -10.57
C SER A 190 -4.93 -13.94 -10.57
N ILE A 191 -3.78 -13.53 -11.11
CA ILE A 191 -3.43 -12.12 -11.26
C ILE A 191 -2.84 -11.95 -12.66
N SER A 192 -3.32 -10.97 -13.44
CA SER A 192 -2.75 -10.56 -14.74
C SER A 192 -2.31 -9.11 -14.75
N LEU A 193 -1.59 -8.73 -15.80
CA LEU A 193 -1.09 -7.37 -16.05
C LEU A 193 -0.21 -6.78 -14.94
N ARG A 194 0.61 -7.62 -14.30
CA ARG A 194 1.59 -7.24 -13.28
C ARG A 194 3.01 -7.44 -13.77
N ASP A 195 3.89 -6.53 -13.37
CA ASP A 195 5.34 -6.68 -13.54
C ASP A 195 5.99 -7.34 -12.32
N GLN A 196 5.28 -7.38 -11.17
CA GLN A 196 5.77 -7.93 -9.90
C GLN A 196 4.63 -8.49 -9.05
N ILE A 197 4.95 -9.50 -8.23
CA ILE A 197 4.05 -10.06 -7.22
C ILE A 197 4.45 -9.53 -5.83
N PRO A 198 3.51 -9.01 -5.04
CA PRO A 198 3.81 -8.54 -3.68
C PRO A 198 4.44 -9.62 -2.82
N SER A 199 5.42 -9.24 -1.99
CA SER A 199 6.07 -10.17 -1.06
C SER A 199 5.10 -10.69 0.02
N SER A 200 4.02 -9.96 0.30
CA SER A 200 2.92 -10.39 1.17
C SER A 200 2.12 -11.57 0.64
N ILE A 201 2.42 -12.08 -0.57
CA ILE A 201 1.83 -13.32 -1.08
C ILE A 201 1.96 -14.47 -0.08
N ASN A 202 3.01 -14.46 0.76
CA ASN A 202 3.19 -15.46 1.81
C ASN A 202 2.11 -15.47 2.90
N LEU A 203 1.29 -14.43 3.00
CA LEU A 203 0.17 -14.38 3.94
C LEU A 203 -0.95 -15.36 3.53
N LEU A 204 -1.03 -15.73 2.24
CA LEU A 204 -2.04 -16.64 1.70
C LEU A 204 -1.68 -18.12 1.96
N LYS A 205 -1.60 -18.52 3.23
CA LYS A 205 -1.09 -19.85 3.64
C LYS A 205 -1.89 -21.03 3.10
N ASN A 206 -3.16 -20.82 2.75
CA ASN A 206 -4.03 -21.86 2.20
C ASN A 206 -4.10 -21.85 0.67
N LEU A 207 -3.31 -21.01 0.00
CA LEU A 207 -3.30 -20.94 -1.45
C LEU A 207 -2.79 -22.25 -2.05
N SER A 208 -3.65 -22.89 -2.84
CA SER A 208 -3.38 -24.18 -3.49
C SER A 208 -3.13 -24.04 -5.00
N ASN A 209 -3.78 -23.06 -5.63
CA ASN A 209 -3.61 -22.76 -7.05
C ASN A 209 -3.29 -21.28 -7.23
N LEU A 210 -2.18 -21.00 -7.92
CA LEU A 210 -1.74 -19.66 -8.26
C LEU A 210 -1.53 -19.56 -9.77
N ASN A 211 -2.34 -18.72 -10.43
CA ASN A 211 -2.21 -18.40 -11.83
C ASN A 211 -1.59 -17.01 -12.00
N LEU A 212 -0.36 -16.97 -12.47
CA LEU A 212 0.37 -15.75 -12.84
C LEU A 212 0.65 -15.72 -14.34
N SER A 213 -0.14 -16.43 -15.15
CA SER A 213 0.02 -16.40 -16.59
C SER A 213 -0.33 -15.04 -17.18
N CYS A 214 0.24 -14.72 -18.35
CA CYS A 214 0.00 -13.47 -19.07
C CYS A 214 0.38 -12.22 -18.25
N ASN A 215 1.58 -12.23 -17.68
CA ASN A 215 2.20 -11.10 -16.98
C ASN A 215 3.56 -10.78 -17.61
N ASN A 216 4.26 -9.77 -17.10
CA ASN A 216 5.62 -9.42 -17.53
C ASN A 216 6.66 -9.87 -16.49
N LEU A 217 6.42 -10.99 -15.79
CA LEU A 217 7.29 -11.43 -14.70
C LEU A 217 8.62 -11.93 -15.24
N THR A 218 9.71 -11.43 -14.66
CA THR A 218 11.06 -11.92 -14.90
C THR A 218 11.64 -12.70 -13.71
N ASP A 219 11.04 -12.55 -12.53
CA ASP A 219 11.42 -13.22 -11.28
C ASP A 219 10.19 -13.38 -10.36
N LEU A 220 10.36 -14.08 -9.24
CA LEU A 220 9.32 -14.31 -8.22
C LEU A 220 9.84 -13.89 -6.84
N PRO A 221 8.98 -13.38 -5.94
CA PRO A 221 9.41 -13.01 -4.59
C PRO A 221 9.84 -14.25 -3.80
N ASN A 222 10.91 -14.14 -3.01
CA ASN A 222 11.42 -15.25 -2.18
C ASN A 222 10.38 -15.79 -1.19
N THR A 223 9.46 -14.93 -0.75
CA THR A 223 8.35 -15.27 0.13
C THR A 223 7.35 -16.22 -0.50
N LEU A 224 7.39 -16.45 -1.83
CA LEU A 224 6.60 -17.49 -2.48
C LEU A 224 6.90 -18.89 -1.89
N SER A 225 8.13 -19.13 -1.44
CA SER A 225 8.53 -20.38 -0.75
C SER A 225 7.75 -20.66 0.54
N ASP A 226 7.14 -19.63 1.14
CA ASP A 226 6.35 -19.77 2.36
C ASP A 226 4.92 -20.28 2.10
N LEU A 227 4.53 -20.46 0.83
CA LEU A 227 3.25 -21.03 0.42
C LEU A 227 3.28 -22.55 0.53
N THR A 228 3.15 -23.05 1.75
CA THR A 228 3.30 -24.48 2.07
C THR A 228 2.19 -25.37 1.51
N ASN A 229 1.10 -24.81 0.99
CA ASN A 229 -0.01 -25.56 0.39
C ASN A 229 -0.13 -25.37 -1.13
N LEU A 230 0.79 -24.64 -1.77
CA LEU A 230 0.73 -24.38 -3.21
C LEU A 230 1.03 -25.65 -4.01
N GLU A 231 0.04 -26.12 -4.77
CA GLU A 231 0.14 -27.35 -5.58
C GLU A 231 0.28 -27.06 -7.08
N ASN A 232 -0.37 -26.01 -7.57
CA ASN A 232 -0.41 -25.66 -8.98
C ASN A 232 0.02 -24.20 -9.17
N LEU A 233 1.06 -23.99 -9.98
CA LEU A 233 1.59 -22.68 -10.31
C LEU A 233 1.65 -22.52 -11.84
N ASP A 234 0.90 -21.57 -12.38
CA ASP A 234 0.98 -21.19 -13.79
C ASP A 234 1.82 -19.92 -13.96
N LEU A 235 2.95 -20.03 -14.65
CA LEU A 235 3.86 -18.94 -15.01
C LEU A 235 3.93 -18.77 -16.53
N SER A 236 3.00 -19.37 -17.29
CA SER A 236 3.04 -19.31 -18.75
C SER A 236 2.85 -17.89 -19.27
N TRP A 237 3.36 -17.58 -20.46
CA TRP A 237 3.24 -16.24 -21.06
C TRP A 237 3.79 -15.15 -20.13
N ASN A 238 5.07 -15.29 -19.77
CA ASN A 238 5.84 -14.33 -18.99
C ASN A 238 7.21 -14.10 -19.65
N ASP A 239 8.06 -13.31 -19.00
CA ASP A 239 9.38 -12.93 -19.50
C ASP A 239 10.53 -13.69 -18.79
N PHE A 240 10.26 -14.87 -18.20
CA PHE A 240 11.29 -15.66 -17.52
C PHE A 240 12.36 -16.14 -18.50
N LYS A 241 13.61 -15.76 -18.25
CA LYS A 241 14.79 -16.21 -19.01
C LYS A 241 15.52 -17.38 -18.35
N ILE A 242 15.33 -17.51 -17.04
CA ILE A 242 15.85 -18.57 -16.18
C ILE A 242 14.74 -19.05 -15.26
N VAL A 243 14.87 -20.27 -14.74
CA VAL A 243 13.97 -20.78 -13.71
C VAL A 243 14.30 -20.05 -12.38
N PRO A 244 13.33 -19.35 -11.75
CA PRO A 244 13.54 -18.69 -10.46
C PRO A 244 13.91 -19.68 -9.37
N TYR A 245 14.92 -19.35 -8.56
CA TYR A 245 15.46 -20.27 -7.56
C TYR A 245 14.44 -20.63 -6.47
N VAL A 246 13.52 -19.71 -6.16
CA VAL A 246 12.47 -19.89 -5.13
C VAL A 246 11.59 -21.12 -5.41
N LEU A 247 11.51 -21.56 -6.67
CA LEU A 247 10.75 -22.75 -7.03
C LEU A 247 11.33 -24.04 -6.45
N ASN A 248 12.62 -24.07 -6.14
CA ASN A 248 13.26 -25.20 -5.46
C ASN A 248 12.77 -25.36 -4.01
N ASP A 249 12.28 -24.29 -3.41
CA ASP A 249 11.86 -24.25 -2.01
C ASP A 249 10.35 -24.47 -1.83
N LEU A 250 9.59 -24.62 -2.92
CA LEU A 250 8.16 -24.92 -2.89
C LEU A 250 7.90 -26.37 -2.46
N LYS A 251 7.45 -26.56 -1.23
CA LYS A 251 7.36 -27.89 -0.58
C LYS A 251 6.23 -28.79 -1.10
N SER A 252 5.16 -28.21 -1.62
CA SER A 252 3.92 -28.94 -1.97
C SER A 252 3.59 -28.89 -3.46
N ILE A 253 4.48 -28.30 -4.27
CA ILE A 253 4.21 -28.06 -5.68
C ILE A 253 4.13 -29.39 -6.46
N LYS A 254 3.08 -29.54 -7.26
CA LYS A 254 2.85 -30.72 -8.11
C LYS A 254 2.98 -30.38 -9.58
N LYS A 255 2.59 -29.16 -9.97
CA LYS A 255 2.60 -28.70 -11.36
C LYS A 255 3.09 -27.26 -11.43
N ILE A 256 4.08 -27.04 -12.29
CA ILE A 256 4.54 -25.71 -12.68
C ILE A 256 4.45 -25.63 -14.21
N ASN A 257 3.75 -24.61 -14.72
CA ASN A 257 3.66 -24.34 -16.15
C ASN A 257 4.55 -23.16 -16.52
N PHE A 258 5.51 -23.39 -17.43
CA PHE A 258 6.41 -22.36 -17.95
C PHE A 258 6.25 -22.10 -19.44
N GLN A 259 5.17 -22.61 -20.06
CA GLN A 259 4.97 -22.47 -21.51
C GLN A 259 5.03 -21.00 -21.95
N ASN A 260 5.59 -20.72 -23.12
CA ASN A 260 5.70 -19.37 -23.68
C ASN A 260 6.47 -18.39 -22.78
N ASN A 261 7.59 -18.87 -22.23
CA ASN A 261 8.65 -18.04 -21.63
C ASN A 261 9.93 -18.12 -22.48
N TYR A 262 10.97 -17.39 -22.08
CA TYR A 262 12.28 -17.35 -22.73
C TYR A 262 13.34 -18.21 -22.02
N ILE A 263 12.91 -19.25 -21.31
CA ILE A 263 13.80 -20.14 -20.55
C ILE A 263 14.73 -20.86 -21.52
N GLN A 264 16.03 -20.60 -21.38
CA GLN A 264 17.05 -21.29 -22.14
C GLN A 264 17.16 -22.75 -21.66
N LYS A 265 17.31 -23.67 -22.62
CA LYS A 265 17.49 -25.10 -22.36
C LYS A 265 18.82 -25.41 -21.68
#